data_AF-A0A1Y0H3U3-F1
#
_entry.id   AF-A0A1Y0H3U3-F1
#
_cell.length_a   1.000
_cell.length_b   1.000
_cell.length_c   1.000
_cell.angle_alpha   90.00
_cell.angle_beta   90.00
_cell.angle_gamma   90.00
#
_symmetry.space_group_name_H-M   'P 1'
#
loop_
_entity.id
_entity.type
_entity.pdbx_description
1 polymer ?
#
loop_
_entity_poly.entity_id
_entity_poly.type
_entity_poly.pdbx_seq_one_letter_code
_entity_poly.pdbx_strand_id
1 'polypeptide(L)'
;MLISMPKPFKLGDDGRDEYWNFVIKPDITEPVYVQAMDVKPGNKAVVHHVIAFIDEKGVSDKLLEGGRDGGYQTFGGPGFIPDNALGGWAPGLQPERLPKGAGFLLKPGARIVMQVHYSKSGREEVDQTKMALYFAKEPVTMPTEIAWLANPAIRIPAGNAKVEFKQTIPLPVDVTLYSLMPHMHLLGKEMHATLIHPDGTRERLISIDKWDFNWQLNYMLKEPKLIKRRSRIEIVAVFDNSEDNPSNPSSPPREVRWGEETTDEMMLLVAGVHIHLPGGARRAGSL
;
A
#
# COMPACT_ATOMS: atom_id res chain seq x y z
N MET A 1 19.94 -7.61 2.49
CA MET A 1 20.50 -7.00 1.27
C MET A 1 20.16 -5.51 1.28
N LEU A 2 21.10 -4.63 0.97
CA LEU A 2 20.81 -3.21 0.79
C LEU A 2 20.70 -2.93 -0.71
N ILE A 3 19.60 -2.30 -1.12
CA ILE A 3 19.38 -1.85 -2.49
C ILE A 3 19.13 -0.33 -2.48
N SER A 4 19.33 0.33 -3.62
CA SER A 4 19.12 1.78 -3.75
C SER A 4 18.51 2.13 -5.08
N MET A 5 17.92 3.32 -5.15
CA MET A 5 17.62 3.96 -6.42
C MET A 5 18.86 3.92 -7.33
N PRO A 6 18.69 3.59 -8.62
CA PRO A 6 19.80 3.32 -9.53
C PRO A 6 20.68 4.54 -9.79
N LYS A 7 20.10 5.75 -9.71
CA LYS A 7 20.80 7.03 -9.85
C LYS A 7 20.27 8.02 -8.80
N PRO A 8 21.03 9.06 -8.44
CA PRO A 8 20.48 10.23 -7.76
C PRO A 8 19.37 10.84 -8.62
N PHE A 9 18.24 11.12 -8.00
CA PHE A 9 17.09 11.73 -8.64
C PHE A 9 17.04 13.21 -8.29
N LYS A 10 16.91 14.06 -9.31
CA LYS A 10 16.71 15.50 -9.14
C LYS A 10 15.23 15.82 -9.10
N LEU A 11 14.73 16.37 -8.00
CA LEU A 11 13.37 16.86 -7.87
C LEU A 11 13.35 18.37 -8.12
N GLY A 12 12.43 18.84 -8.98
CA GLY A 12 12.27 20.26 -9.27
C GLY A 12 11.63 21.03 -8.11
N ASP A 13 11.76 22.35 -8.12
CA ASP A 13 11.36 23.25 -7.04
C ASP A 13 9.90 23.69 -7.06
N ASP A 14 9.20 23.54 -8.16
CA ASP A 14 7.85 24.08 -8.38
C ASP A 14 6.79 23.01 -8.63
N GLY A 15 5.50 23.38 -8.54
CA GLY A 15 4.39 22.46 -8.83
C GLY A 15 3.93 21.62 -7.65
N ARG A 16 3.13 20.59 -7.95
CA ARG A 16 2.52 19.69 -6.97
C ARG A 16 3.48 18.58 -6.57
N ASP A 17 3.10 17.82 -5.55
CA ASP A 17 3.77 16.58 -5.16
C ASP A 17 3.87 15.61 -6.34
N GLU A 18 4.96 14.83 -6.37
CA GLU A 18 5.28 13.94 -7.49
C GLU A 18 5.40 12.49 -7.05
N TYR A 19 4.86 11.59 -7.86
CA TYR A 19 4.98 10.14 -7.68
C TYR A 19 5.94 9.57 -8.72
N TRP A 20 7.05 9.01 -8.25
CA TRP A 20 8.10 8.43 -9.11
C TRP A 20 8.37 6.99 -8.77
N ASN A 21 8.50 6.16 -9.80
CA ASN A 21 8.75 4.74 -9.69
C ASN A 21 10.18 4.44 -10.12
N PHE A 22 11.04 4.08 -9.18
CA PHE A 22 12.43 3.71 -9.45
C PHE A 22 12.56 2.20 -9.57
N VAL A 23 13.10 1.73 -10.69
CA VAL A 23 13.21 0.30 -10.99
C VAL A 23 14.56 -0.19 -10.50
N ILE A 24 14.52 -1.13 -9.56
CA ILE A 24 15.70 -1.72 -8.95
C ILE A 24 15.72 -3.19 -9.31
N LYS A 25 16.87 -3.70 -9.75
CA LYS A 25 17.10 -5.13 -10.03
C LYS A 25 18.01 -5.68 -8.93
N PRO A 26 17.46 -6.34 -7.88
CA PRO A 26 18.28 -6.94 -6.84
C PRO A 26 19.14 -8.07 -7.42
N ASP A 27 20.38 -8.17 -6.96
CA ASP A 27 21.30 -9.23 -7.37
C ASP A 27 20.98 -10.52 -6.61
N ILE A 28 19.97 -11.25 -7.09
CA ILE A 28 19.52 -12.53 -6.54
C ILE A 28 19.58 -13.62 -7.62
N THR A 29 20.31 -14.68 -7.33
CA THR A 29 20.56 -15.80 -8.25
C THR A 29 19.64 -17.00 -8.00
N GLU A 30 19.00 -17.05 -6.83
CA GLU A 30 18.01 -18.06 -6.44
C GLU A 30 16.77 -17.41 -5.79
N PRO A 31 15.62 -18.09 -5.74
CA PRO A 31 14.43 -17.55 -5.09
C PRO A 31 14.67 -17.33 -3.59
N VAL A 32 14.39 -16.12 -3.11
CA VAL A 32 14.51 -15.75 -1.70
C VAL A 32 13.17 -15.27 -1.17
N TYR A 33 12.97 -15.35 0.14
CA TYR A 33 11.81 -14.76 0.80
C TYR A 33 12.22 -13.55 1.64
N VAL A 34 11.57 -12.41 1.40
CA VAL A 34 11.74 -11.18 2.17
C VAL A 34 10.77 -11.21 3.36
N GLN A 35 11.30 -11.13 4.58
CA GLN A 35 10.52 -11.13 5.82
C GLN A 35 10.29 -9.73 6.41
N ALA A 36 11.09 -8.76 6.01
CA ALA A 36 10.88 -7.36 6.32
C ALA A 36 11.60 -6.51 5.29
N MET A 37 11.15 -5.26 5.17
CA MET A 37 11.89 -4.21 4.52
C MET A 37 12.02 -3.01 5.44
N ASP A 38 13.07 -2.21 5.25
CA ASP A 38 13.19 -0.88 5.83
C ASP A 38 13.64 0.09 4.75
N VAL A 39 13.22 1.34 4.85
CA VAL A 39 13.56 2.38 3.88
C VAL A 39 14.32 3.49 4.59
N LYS A 40 15.43 3.89 3.97
CA LYS A 40 16.23 5.02 4.39
C LYS A 40 16.18 6.07 3.28
N PRO A 41 15.34 7.13 3.44
CA PRO A 41 15.35 8.26 2.52
C PRO A 41 16.76 8.83 2.34
N GLY A 42 17.12 9.17 1.10
CA GLY A 42 18.32 9.94 0.83
C GLY A 42 18.15 11.39 1.29
N ASN A 43 16.93 11.91 1.14
CA ASN A 43 16.51 13.24 1.57
C ASN A 43 15.17 13.16 2.33
N LYS A 44 15.25 13.22 3.66
CA LYS A 44 14.08 13.14 4.55
C LYS A 44 13.16 14.36 4.46
N ALA A 45 13.59 15.45 3.84
CA ALA A 45 12.77 16.67 3.72
C ALA A 45 11.69 16.52 2.64
N VAL A 46 11.90 15.65 1.65
CA VAL A 46 11.00 15.52 0.50
C VAL A 46 10.39 14.13 0.33
N VAL A 47 11.01 13.07 0.87
CA VAL A 47 10.44 11.73 0.78
C VAL A 47 9.29 11.59 1.79
N HIS A 48 8.05 11.63 1.29
CA HIS A 48 6.86 11.56 2.11
C HIS A 48 6.46 10.10 2.44
N HIS A 49 6.47 9.22 1.44
CA HIS A 49 6.34 7.77 1.67
C HIS A 49 6.90 6.96 0.49
N VAL A 50 7.04 5.66 0.71
CA VAL A 50 7.49 4.69 -0.30
C VAL A 50 6.56 3.49 -0.34
N ILE A 51 6.26 3.00 -1.54
CA ILE A 51 5.61 1.70 -1.77
C ILE A 51 6.55 0.85 -2.61
N ALA A 52 6.75 -0.40 -2.22
CA ALA A 52 7.66 -1.32 -2.88
C ALA A 52 6.88 -2.42 -3.60
N PHE A 53 6.75 -2.31 -4.92
CA PHE A 53 6.07 -3.30 -5.75
C PHE A 53 7.06 -4.34 -6.30
N ILE A 54 6.57 -5.55 -6.57
CA ILE A 54 7.33 -6.63 -7.20
C ILE A 54 6.83 -6.79 -8.64
N ASP A 55 7.77 -6.72 -9.58
CA ASP A 55 7.56 -6.98 -11.01
C ASP A 55 8.41 -8.18 -11.45
N GLU A 56 7.78 -9.35 -11.50
CA GLU A 56 8.44 -10.57 -11.97
C GLU A 56 8.55 -10.60 -13.50
N LYS A 57 7.67 -9.88 -14.20
CA LYS A 57 7.53 -9.93 -15.66
C LYS A 57 8.39 -8.92 -16.40
N GLY A 58 8.95 -7.94 -15.69
CA GLY A 58 9.78 -6.89 -16.26
C GLY A 58 9.00 -5.85 -17.06
N VAL A 59 7.73 -5.65 -16.75
CA VAL A 59 6.89 -4.61 -17.38
C VAL A 59 7.50 -3.22 -17.15
N SER A 60 8.06 -2.98 -15.96
CA SER A 60 8.63 -1.69 -15.59
C SER A 60 9.84 -1.29 -16.44
N ASP A 61 10.55 -2.25 -17.05
CA ASP A 61 11.71 -1.96 -17.90
C ASP A 61 11.30 -1.10 -19.12
N LYS A 62 10.11 -1.33 -19.67
CA LYS A 62 9.58 -0.52 -20.79
C LYS A 62 9.15 0.87 -20.34
N LEU A 63 8.57 0.98 -19.14
CA LEU A 63 8.13 2.26 -18.59
C LEU A 63 9.30 3.23 -18.33
N LEU A 64 10.51 2.70 -18.09
CA LEU A 64 11.72 3.50 -17.96
C LEU A 64 12.10 4.26 -19.24
N GLU A 65 11.67 3.81 -20.43
CA GLU A 65 12.01 4.48 -21.70
C GLU A 65 11.45 5.91 -21.77
N GLY A 66 10.32 6.16 -21.10
CA GLY A 66 9.73 7.50 -20.94
C GLY A 66 10.21 8.25 -19.69
N GLY A 67 11.17 7.68 -18.96
CA GLY A 67 11.61 8.16 -17.66
C GLY A 67 12.93 8.94 -17.68
N ARG A 68 13.41 9.28 -16.49
CA ARG A 68 14.75 9.87 -16.25
C ARG A 68 15.31 9.37 -14.94
N ASP A 69 16.63 9.48 -14.77
CA ASP A 69 17.33 9.10 -13.53
C ASP A 69 17.01 7.68 -13.02
N GLY A 70 16.61 6.78 -13.93
CA GLY A 70 16.23 5.41 -13.63
C GLY A 70 14.86 5.25 -12.95
N GLY A 71 13.98 6.24 -13.09
CA GLY A 71 12.57 6.14 -12.73
C GLY A 71 11.64 6.76 -13.75
N TYR A 72 10.34 6.56 -13.56
CA TYR A 72 9.27 7.09 -14.40
C TYR A 72 8.08 7.53 -13.53
N GLN A 73 7.30 8.48 -14.03
CA GLN A 73 6.11 8.97 -13.32
C GLN A 73 4.88 8.16 -13.67
N THR A 74 4.14 7.76 -12.64
CA THR A 74 2.76 7.28 -12.76
C THR A 74 1.98 7.73 -11.54
N PHE A 75 0.67 7.79 -11.71
CA PHE A 75 -0.30 8.04 -10.65
C PHE A 75 -1.24 6.85 -10.61
N GLY A 76 -1.68 6.42 -9.43
CA GLY A 76 -2.54 5.25 -9.24
C GLY A 76 -1.82 3.96 -8.85
N GLY A 77 -0.54 4.01 -8.47
CA GLY A 77 0.37 2.84 -8.40
C GLY A 77 1.40 2.82 -9.53
N PRO A 78 2.05 1.67 -9.84
CA PRO A 78 3.27 1.66 -10.66
C PRO A 78 3.02 1.68 -12.18
N GLY A 79 1.79 1.96 -12.64
CA GLY A 79 1.43 1.98 -14.06
C GLY A 79 1.20 0.60 -14.70
N PHE A 80 1.23 -0.45 -13.90
CA PHE A 80 0.87 -1.82 -14.28
C PHE A 80 0.33 -2.55 -13.05
N ILE A 81 -0.25 -3.73 -13.25
CA ILE A 81 -0.68 -4.60 -12.15
C ILE A 81 0.56 -5.36 -11.64
N PRO A 82 1.05 -5.08 -10.43
CA PRO A 82 2.24 -5.74 -9.90
C PRO A 82 1.95 -7.20 -9.53
N ASP A 83 2.97 -8.05 -9.54
CA ASP A 83 2.83 -9.45 -9.14
C ASP A 83 2.64 -9.59 -7.62
N ASN A 84 3.20 -8.65 -6.85
CA ASN A 84 3.00 -8.49 -5.41
C ASN A 84 3.53 -7.12 -4.94
N ALA A 85 3.50 -6.85 -3.64
CA ALA A 85 4.23 -5.75 -3.00
C ALA A 85 4.93 -6.24 -1.73
N LEU A 86 6.02 -5.57 -1.33
CA LEU A 86 6.67 -5.76 -0.03
C LEU A 86 6.04 -4.89 1.07
N GLY A 87 5.13 -3.99 0.69
CA GLY A 87 4.40 -3.09 1.58
C GLY A 87 4.74 -1.61 1.34
N GLY A 88 4.37 -0.78 2.32
CA GLY A 88 4.65 0.65 2.35
C GLY A 88 5.58 1.05 3.50
N TRP A 89 6.19 2.22 3.38
CA TRP A 89 6.99 2.87 4.40
C TRP A 89 6.64 4.37 4.45
N ALA A 90 6.59 4.95 5.64
CA ALA A 90 6.42 6.37 5.88
C ALA A 90 7.29 6.81 7.06
N PRO A 91 7.67 8.10 7.17
CA PRO A 91 8.43 8.63 8.29
C PRO A 91 7.84 8.22 9.65
N GLY A 92 8.69 7.68 10.53
CA GLY A 92 8.29 7.20 11.85
C GLY A 92 7.96 5.72 11.92
N LEU A 93 7.63 5.06 10.79
CA LEU A 93 7.44 3.61 10.76
C LEU A 93 8.76 2.89 11.02
N GLN A 94 8.71 1.89 11.89
CA GLN A 94 9.79 0.94 12.11
C GLN A 94 9.59 -0.29 11.23
N PRO A 95 10.66 -0.95 10.78
CA PRO A 95 10.53 -2.17 10.01
C PRO A 95 9.90 -3.28 10.85
N GLU A 96 8.71 -3.72 10.44
CA GLU A 96 8.03 -4.85 11.06
C GLU A 96 8.43 -6.15 10.37
N ARG A 97 8.78 -7.16 11.17
CA ARG A 97 9.06 -8.50 10.66
C ARG A 97 7.78 -9.29 10.59
N LEU A 98 7.54 -9.91 9.44
CA LEU A 98 6.54 -10.96 9.29
C LEU A 98 6.81 -12.10 10.29
N PRO A 99 5.74 -12.79 10.74
CA PRO A 99 5.88 -13.92 11.66
C PRO A 99 6.67 -15.07 11.03
N LYS A 100 7.16 -15.98 11.88
CA LYS A 100 7.85 -17.21 11.45
C LYS A 100 7.03 -17.97 10.41
N GLY A 101 7.69 -18.43 9.36
CA GLY A 101 7.06 -19.16 8.25
C GLY A 101 6.39 -18.28 7.19
N ALA A 102 6.29 -16.95 7.40
CA ALA A 102 5.81 -16.00 6.41
C ALA A 102 6.97 -15.27 5.70
N GLY A 103 6.68 -14.71 4.53
CA GLY A 103 7.66 -13.99 3.71
C GLY A 103 7.17 -13.74 2.29
N PHE A 104 7.54 -12.60 1.71
CA PHE A 104 7.26 -12.27 0.31
C PHE A 104 8.28 -12.93 -0.60
N LEU A 105 7.81 -13.70 -1.59
CA LEU A 105 8.71 -14.34 -2.55
C LEU A 105 9.30 -13.29 -3.50
N LEU A 106 10.62 -13.35 -3.69
CA LEU A 106 11.34 -12.62 -4.71
C LEU A 106 12.14 -13.62 -5.55
N LYS A 107 11.85 -13.68 -6.85
CA LYS A 107 12.48 -14.62 -7.80
C LYS A 107 13.68 -13.98 -8.53
N PRO A 108 14.67 -14.77 -8.96
CA PRO A 108 15.74 -14.27 -9.81
C PRO A 108 15.20 -13.50 -11.02
N GLY A 109 15.81 -12.36 -11.29
CA GLY A 109 15.42 -11.48 -12.39
C GLY A 109 14.17 -10.63 -12.13
N ALA A 110 13.48 -10.74 -10.99
CA ALA A 110 12.41 -9.81 -10.62
C ALA A 110 12.95 -8.40 -10.36
N ARG A 111 12.12 -7.38 -10.60
CA ARG A 111 12.40 -6.00 -10.19
C ARG A 111 11.63 -5.66 -8.92
N ILE A 112 12.24 -4.82 -8.10
CA ILE A 112 11.52 -4.04 -7.09
C ILE A 112 11.30 -2.66 -7.68
N VAL A 113 10.04 -2.27 -7.82
CA VAL A 113 9.63 -0.93 -8.24
C VAL A 113 9.34 -0.13 -6.98
N MET A 114 10.27 0.76 -6.63
CA MET A 114 10.17 1.66 -5.49
C MET A 114 9.43 2.91 -5.93
N GLN A 115 8.14 2.96 -5.64
CA GLN A 115 7.38 4.19 -5.80
C GLN A 115 7.66 5.11 -4.62
N VAL A 116 8.10 6.33 -4.91
CA VAL A 116 8.35 7.38 -3.93
C VAL A 116 7.35 8.50 -4.19
N HIS A 117 6.59 8.84 -3.16
CA HIS A 117 5.82 10.07 -3.14
C HIS A 117 6.70 11.18 -2.57
N TYR A 118 6.99 12.18 -3.40
CA TYR A 118 7.75 13.35 -3.01
C TYR A 118 6.83 14.52 -2.65
N SER A 119 6.94 15.00 -1.41
CA SER A 119 6.37 16.29 -1.02
C SER A 119 7.37 17.40 -1.34
N LYS A 120 7.00 18.33 -2.22
CA LYS A 120 7.96 19.34 -2.71
C LYS A 120 8.27 20.38 -1.63
N SER A 121 9.56 20.70 -1.46
CA SER A 121 10.03 21.69 -0.48
C SER A 121 9.98 23.14 -0.99
N GLY A 122 9.68 23.36 -2.27
CA GLY A 122 9.82 24.67 -2.93
C GLY A 122 11.25 24.98 -3.39
N ARG A 123 12.14 23.98 -3.43
CA ARG A 123 13.55 24.10 -3.85
C ARG A 123 13.94 22.89 -4.69
N GLU A 124 15.00 23.04 -5.48
CA GLU A 124 15.59 21.90 -6.17
C GLU A 124 16.24 20.99 -5.13
N GLU A 125 15.88 19.72 -5.17
CA GLU A 125 16.30 18.73 -4.18
C GLU A 125 16.89 17.51 -4.89
N VAL A 126 17.76 16.79 -4.19
CA VAL A 126 18.30 15.52 -4.68
C VAL A 126 17.96 14.44 -3.68
N ASP A 127 17.43 13.32 -4.18
CA ASP A 127 17.21 12.12 -3.39
C ASP A 127 17.89 10.89 -4.01
N GLN A 128 18.32 9.97 -3.15
CA GLN A 128 18.73 8.64 -3.57
C GLN A 128 18.37 7.65 -2.46
N THR A 129 17.07 7.44 -2.29
CA THR A 129 16.51 6.54 -1.29
C THR A 129 17.06 5.12 -1.41
N LYS A 130 17.27 4.50 -0.25
CA LYS A 130 17.75 3.13 -0.09
C LYS A 130 16.74 2.27 0.62
N MET A 131 16.78 0.97 0.39
CA MET A 131 15.94 -0.02 1.05
C MET A 131 16.76 -1.22 1.51
N ALA A 132 16.58 -1.61 2.77
CA ALA A 132 17.11 -2.84 3.31
C ALA A 132 16.06 -3.94 3.17
N LEU A 133 16.42 -5.05 2.53
CA LEU A 133 15.64 -6.28 2.47
C LEU A 133 16.20 -7.28 3.50
N TYR A 134 15.36 -7.75 4.39
CA TYR A 134 15.71 -8.78 5.36
C TYR A 134 15.16 -10.12 4.92
N PHE A 135 16.03 -11.04 4.51
CA PHE A 135 15.62 -12.35 4.04
C PHE A 135 15.30 -13.30 5.20
N ALA A 136 14.36 -14.22 4.93
CA ALA A 136 14.04 -15.31 5.83
C ALA A 136 15.26 -16.21 6.06
N LYS A 137 15.52 -16.55 7.32
CA LYS A 137 16.58 -17.49 7.70
C LYS A 137 16.07 -18.93 7.85
N GLU A 138 14.75 -19.08 7.97
CA GLU A 138 14.08 -20.35 8.14
C GLU A 138 13.15 -20.61 6.95
N PRO A 139 12.74 -21.87 6.69
CA PRO A 139 11.80 -22.17 5.62
C PRO A 139 10.50 -21.38 5.73
N VAL A 140 10.09 -20.75 4.62
CA VAL A 140 8.80 -20.09 4.49
C VAL A 140 7.77 -21.10 3.99
N THR A 141 6.72 -21.30 4.78
CA THR A 141 5.61 -22.22 4.50
C THR A 141 4.32 -21.49 4.15
N MET A 142 4.25 -20.18 4.39
CA MET A 142 3.11 -19.33 4.11
C MET A 142 3.54 -18.07 3.32
N PRO A 143 3.83 -18.22 2.00
CA PRO A 143 4.17 -17.09 1.14
C PRO A 143 3.15 -15.95 1.27
N THR A 144 3.65 -14.74 1.48
CA THR A 144 2.84 -13.57 1.81
C THR A 144 2.55 -12.72 0.59
N GLU A 145 1.37 -12.13 0.56
CA GLU A 145 0.85 -11.23 -0.46
C GLU A 145 0.26 -9.99 0.21
N ILE A 146 0.28 -8.86 -0.51
CA ILE A 146 -0.48 -7.67 -0.13
C ILE A 146 -1.81 -7.68 -0.91
N ALA A 147 -2.93 -7.65 -0.17
CA ALA A 147 -4.26 -7.52 -0.74
C ALA A 147 -4.75 -6.06 -0.61
N TRP A 148 -5.13 -5.46 -1.73
CA TRP A 148 -5.66 -4.09 -1.80
C TRP A 148 -7.19 -4.14 -1.83
N LEU A 149 -7.83 -3.92 -0.68
CA LEU A 149 -9.29 -3.93 -0.56
C LEU A 149 -9.83 -2.51 -0.78
N ALA A 150 -9.96 -2.13 -2.04
CA ALA A 150 -10.28 -0.76 -2.47
C ALA A 150 -11.73 -0.62 -2.95
N ASN A 151 -12.32 0.57 -2.73
CA ASN A 151 -13.55 1.01 -3.38
C ASN A 151 -13.31 2.28 -4.23
N PRO A 152 -12.94 2.14 -5.51
CA PRO A 152 -12.70 3.30 -6.38
C PRO A 152 -13.97 4.02 -6.85
N ALA A 153 -15.15 3.50 -6.51
CA ALA A 153 -16.42 4.07 -6.94
C ALA A 153 -16.97 5.16 -6.00
N ILE A 154 -16.23 5.52 -4.94
CA ILE A 154 -16.67 6.54 -3.98
C ILE A 154 -16.87 7.90 -4.67
N ARG A 155 -17.90 8.61 -4.21
CA ARG A 155 -18.24 9.98 -4.65
C ARG A 155 -18.88 10.72 -3.48
N ILE A 156 -18.13 11.62 -2.88
CA ILE A 156 -18.50 12.32 -1.66
C ILE A 156 -19.10 13.69 -2.05
N PRO A 157 -20.43 13.89 -1.95
CA PRO A 157 -21.05 15.13 -2.39
C PRO A 157 -20.60 16.32 -1.54
N ALA A 158 -20.50 17.50 -2.16
CA ALA A 158 -20.16 18.75 -1.47
C ALA A 158 -21.15 19.07 -0.34
N GLY A 159 -20.66 19.66 0.75
CA GLY A 159 -21.47 20.19 1.86
C GLY A 159 -22.05 19.14 2.80
N ASN A 160 -21.75 17.84 2.61
CA ASN A 160 -22.32 16.77 3.43
C ASN A 160 -21.39 16.41 4.60
N ALA A 161 -21.87 16.62 5.82
CA ALA A 161 -21.11 16.35 7.05
C ALA A 161 -20.89 14.86 7.36
N LYS A 162 -21.68 13.97 6.74
CA LYS A 162 -21.57 12.53 6.93
C LYS A 162 -21.99 11.78 5.66
N VAL A 163 -21.03 11.16 5.00
CA VAL A 163 -21.24 10.29 3.83
C VAL A 163 -20.63 8.94 4.14
N GLU A 164 -21.42 7.88 4.09
CA GLU A 164 -20.99 6.52 4.40
C GLU A 164 -20.89 5.69 3.12
N PHE A 165 -19.79 4.94 2.99
CA PHE A 165 -19.63 3.91 1.98
C PHE A 165 -19.41 2.55 2.65
N LYS A 166 -20.03 1.52 2.07
CA LYS A 166 -19.89 0.14 2.52
C LYS A 166 -19.49 -0.76 1.35
N GLN A 167 -18.50 -1.62 1.58
CA GLN A 167 -18.06 -2.65 0.65
C GLN A 167 -18.01 -4.00 1.37
N THR A 168 -18.49 -5.07 0.72
CA THR A 168 -18.37 -6.44 1.24
C THR A 168 -17.56 -7.28 0.27
N ILE A 169 -16.49 -7.89 0.77
CA ILE A 169 -15.52 -8.64 -0.02
C ILE A 169 -15.61 -10.12 0.34
N PRO A 170 -16.01 -11.01 -0.58
CA PRO A 170 -16.07 -12.44 -0.32
C PRO A 170 -14.67 -13.06 -0.32
N LEU A 171 -14.44 -14.03 0.58
CA LEU A 171 -13.22 -14.82 0.65
C LEU A 171 -13.49 -16.24 0.13
N PRO A 172 -13.20 -16.55 -1.15
CA PRO A 172 -13.54 -17.86 -1.73
C PRO A 172 -12.62 -19.00 -1.26
N VAL A 173 -11.48 -18.66 -0.64
CA VAL A 173 -10.45 -19.59 -0.15
C VAL A 173 -10.11 -19.26 1.30
N ASP A 174 -9.44 -20.19 1.98
CA ASP A 174 -8.89 -19.91 3.30
C ASP A 174 -7.76 -18.88 3.17
N VAL A 175 -7.65 -17.97 4.14
CA VAL A 175 -6.65 -16.89 4.14
C VAL A 175 -6.06 -16.78 5.54
N THR A 176 -4.74 -16.73 5.67
CA THR A 176 -4.10 -16.28 6.91
C THR A 176 -3.90 -14.76 6.83
N LEU A 177 -4.49 -14.01 7.75
CA LEU A 177 -4.33 -12.56 7.87
C LEU A 177 -3.19 -12.22 8.86
N TYR A 178 -2.28 -11.35 8.44
CA TYR A 178 -1.13 -10.90 9.24
C TYR A 178 -1.26 -9.45 9.69
N SER A 179 -1.76 -8.57 8.83
CA SER A 179 -1.84 -7.14 9.12
C SER A 179 -2.99 -6.47 8.39
N LEU A 180 -3.37 -5.30 8.89
CA LEU A 180 -4.36 -4.41 8.30
C LEU A 180 -3.87 -2.96 8.35
N MET A 181 -4.04 -2.22 7.26
CA MET A 181 -3.74 -0.80 7.19
C MET A 181 -4.94 -0.08 6.56
N PRO A 182 -5.81 0.54 7.38
CA PRO A 182 -6.84 1.46 6.91
C PRO A 182 -6.20 2.69 6.26
N HIS A 183 -6.78 3.17 5.16
CA HIS A 183 -6.30 4.34 4.44
C HIS A 183 -7.44 5.17 3.83
N MET A 184 -7.46 6.45 4.16
CA MET A 184 -8.35 7.51 3.64
C MET A 184 -7.58 8.84 3.62
N HIS A 185 -8.07 9.85 2.89
CA HIS A 185 -7.44 11.17 2.86
C HIS A 185 -8.09 12.13 3.88
N LEU A 186 -8.16 13.41 3.54
CA LEU A 186 -8.46 14.52 4.46
C LEU A 186 -9.92 14.57 4.94
N LEU A 187 -10.85 14.02 4.17
CA LEU A 187 -12.29 13.97 4.48
C LEU A 187 -12.66 12.74 5.30
N GLY A 188 -11.80 11.72 5.37
CA GLY A 188 -12.02 10.52 6.17
C GLY A 188 -12.27 10.85 7.66
N LYS A 189 -13.23 10.14 8.29
CA LYS A 189 -13.58 10.29 9.71
C LYS A 189 -13.63 8.97 10.47
N GLU A 190 -14.11 7.90 9.84
CA GLU A 190 -14.20 6.58 10.47
C GLU A 190 -13.89 5.49 9.45
N MET A 191 -13.20 4.43 9.87
CA MET A 191 -13.12 3.19 9.09
C MET A 191 -13.23 1.96 9.99
N HIS A 192 -14.08 1.02 9.59
CA HIS A 192 -14.30 -0.23 10.29
C HIS A 192 -14.24 -1.40 9.32
N ALA A 193 -13.51 -2.46 9.69
CA ALA A 193 -13.58 -3.73 8.98
C ALA A 193 -14.09 -4.84 9.91
N THR A 194 -15.14 -5.53 9.48
CA THR A 194 -15.76 -6.65 10.21
C THR A 194 -15.65 -7.92 9.38
N LEU A 195 -15.09 -8.97 9.98
CA LEU A 195 -15.14 -10.32 9.45
C LEU A 195 -16.51 -10.93 9.75
N ILE A 196 -17.15 -11.45 8.72
CA ILE A 196 -18.39 -12.21 8.78
C ILE A 196 -18.04 -13.65 8.44
N HIS A 197 -18.14 -14.54 9.42
CA HIS A 197 -17.84 -15.96 9.29
C HIS A 197 -18.94 -16.69 8.50
N PRO A 198 -18.69 -17.93 8.02
CA PRO A 198 -19.67 -18.68 7.23
C PRO A 198 -20.98 -19.00 7.98
N ASP A 199 -20.93 -19.05 9.30
CA ASP A 199 -22.09 -19.26 10.19
C ASP A 199 -22.85 -17.96 10.52
N GLY A 200 -22.40 -16.82 10.00
CA GLY A 200 -22.97 -15.51 10.24
C GLY A 200 -22.44 -14.78 11.46
N THR A 201 -21.57 -15.39 12.27
CA THR A 201 -20.93 -14.70 13.39
C THR A 201 -20.03 -13.57 12.90
N ARG A 202 -19.97 -12.48 13.69
CA ARG A 202 -19.31 -11.24 13.31
C ARG A 202 -18.17 -10.94 14.27
N GLU A 203 -17.01 -10.59 13.72
CA GLU A 203 -15.81 -10.25 14.47
C GLU A 203 -15.22 -8.94 13.92
N ARG A 204 -14.94 -7.98 14.80
CA ARG A 204 -14.28 -6.73 14.38
C ARG A 204 -12.80 -7.01 14.14
N LEU A 205 -12.33 -6.74 12.92
CA LEU A 205 -10.92 -6.87 12.55
C LEU A 205 -10.15 -5.58 12.87
N ILE A 206 -10.73 -4.43 12.55
CA ILE A 206 -10.18 -3.10 12.89
C ILE A 206 -11.31 -2.09 13.06
N SER A 207 -11.13 -1.18 14.02
CA SER A 207 -12.08 -0.09 14.31
C SER A 207 -11.31 1.21 14.53
N ILE A 208 -11.41 2.13 13.57
CA ILE A 208 -10.91 3.50 13.70
C ILE A 208 -12.12 4.43 13.82
N ASP A 209 -12.44 4.82 15.05
CA ASP A 209 -13.61 5.65 15.35
C ASP A 209 -13.33 7.16 15.18
N LYS A 210 -12.05 7.53 15.08
CA LYS A 210 -11.56 8.89 14.85
C LYS A 210 -10.35 8.85 13.93
N TRP A 211 -10.61 8.81 12.63
CA TRP A 211 -9.57 8.88 11.62
C TRP A 211 -8.79 10.19 11.73
N ASP A 212 -7.48 10.08 11.63
CA ASP A 212 -6.56 11.20 11.47
C ASP A 212 -5.71 10.88 10.24
N PHE A 213 -5.69 11.78 9.26
CA PHE A 213 -4.91 11.63 8.04
C PHE A 213 -3.42 11.41 8.34
N ASN A 214 -2.90 11.92 9.45
CA ASN A 214 -1.51 11.71 9.86
C ASN A 214 -1.28 10.33 10.52
N TRP A 215 -2.34 9.60 10.84
CA TRP A 215 -2.30 8.29 11.51
C TRP A 215 -2.55 7.14 10.51
N GLN A 216 -1.67 7.00 9.53
CA GLN A 216 -1.69 5.91 8.55
C GLN A 216 -0.75 4.77 8.96
N LEU A 217 -1.10 4.02 10.02
CA LEU A 217 -0.29 2.90 10.50
C LEU A 217 -0.73 1.56 9.91
N ASN A 218 0.26 0.69 9.66
CA ASN A 218 0.04 -0.74 9.51
C ASN A 218 -0.12 -1.39 10.89
N TYR A 219 -1.22 -2.11 11.09
CA TYR A 219 -1.51 -2.83 12.34
C TYR A 219 -1.21 -4.31 12.15
N MET A 220 -0.09 -4.78 12.70
CA MET A 220 0.22 -6.20 12.77
C MET A 220 -0.66 -6.90 13.80
N LEU A 221 -1.27 -8.01 13.41
CA LEU A 221 -1.97 -8.87 14.35
C LEU A 221 -0.93 -9.52 15.28
N LYS A 222 -1.24 -9.51 16.59
CA LYS A 222 -0.41 -10.20 17.60
C LYS A 222 -0.22 -11.68 17.26
N GLU A 223 -1.28 -12.31 16.74
CA GLU A 223 -1.29 -13.68 16.26
C GLU A 223 -1.91 -13.72 14.86
N PRO A 224 -1.26 -14.34 13.87
CA PRO A 224 -1.84 -14.50 12.54
C PRO A 224 -3.20 -15.21 12.60
N LYS A 225 -4.18 -14.68 11.88
CA LYS A 225 -5.55 -15.17 11.94
C LYS A 225 -5.87 -16.01 10.72
N LEU A 226 -6.14 -17.30 10.90
CA LEU A 226 -6.74 -18.12 9.85
C LEU A 226 -8.23 -17.76 9.68
N ILE A 227 -8.58 -17.27 8.50
CA ILE A 227 -9.94 -16.96 8.08
C ILE A 227 -10.38 -18.05 7.10
N LYS A 228 -11.51 -18.69 7.38
CA LYS A 228 -12.04 -19.77 6.56
C LYS A 228 -12.69 -19.23 5.29
N ARG A 229 -12.60 -19.98 4.20
CA ARG A 229 -13.35 -19.73 2.96
C ARG A 229 -14.84 -19.56 3.22
N ARG A 230 -15.51 -18.83 2.33
CA ARG A 230 -16.92 -18.38 2.41
C ARG A 230 -17.18 -17.31 3.47
N SER A 231 -16.16 -16.90 4.22
CA SER A 231 -16.25 -15.67 5.02
C SER A 231 -16.33 -14.43 4.11
N ARG A 232 -16.69 -13.30 4.70
CA ARG A 232 -16.72 -11.99 4.02
C ARG A 232 -16.08 -10.94 4.90
N ILE A 233 -15.35 -9.99 4.32
CA ILE A 233 -14.88 -8.79 5.02
C ILE A 233 -15.82 -7.65 4.62
N GLU A 234 -16.52 -7.07 5.59
CA GLU A 234 -17.32 -5.86 5.41
C GLU A 234 -16.51 -4.65 5.88
N ILE A 235 -16.29 -3.70 4.97
CA ILE A 235 -15.58 -2.45 5.22
C ILE A 235 -16.60 -1.32 5.15
N VAL A 236 -16.63 -0.49 6.19
CA VAL A 236 -17.44 0.73 6.26
C VAL A 236 -16.49 1.91 6.46
N ALA A 237 -16.66 2.95 5.66
CA ALA A 237 -15.89 4.20 5.77
C ALA A 237 -16.85 5.39 5.79
N VAL A 238 -16.55 6.37 6.64
CA VAL A 238 -17.34 7.60 6.79
C VAL A 238 -16.47 8.80 6.44
N PHE A 239 -17.03 9.72 5.67
CA PHE A 239 -16.38 10.95 5.21
C PHE A 239 -17.22 12.18 5.61
N ASP A 240 -16.55 13.30 5.80
CA ASP A 240 -17.14 14.61 6.08
C ASP A 240 -16.62 15.63 5.07
N ASN A 241 -17.48 16.02 4.13
CA ASN A 241 -17.22 17.03 3.10
C ASN A 241 -18.04 18.30 3.36
N SER A 242 -18.30 18.63 4.62
CA SER A 242 -18.95 19.87 5.02
C SER A 242 -17.98 21.06 5.00
N GLU A 243 -18.55 22.27 5.09
CA GLU A 243 -17.80 23.51 5.24
C GLU A 243 -17.15 23.63 6.63
N ASP A 244 -17.73 22.98 7.64
CA ASP A 244 -17.24 23.00 9.02
C ASP A 244 -16.05 22.05 9.25
N ASN A 245 -15.72 21.18 8.28
CA ASN A 245 -14.54 20.32 8.36
C ASN A 245 -13.26 21.12 8.09
N PRO A 246 -12.39 21.38 9.10
CA PRO A 246 -11.18 22.17 8.91
C PRO A 246 -10.15 21.49 7.99
N SER A 247 -10.28 20.18 7.77
CA SER A 247 -9.43 19.42 6.85
C SER A 247 -9.95 19.45 5.40
N ASN A 248 -11.10 20.07 5.13
CA ASN A 248 -11.62 20.13 3.77
C ASN A 248 -10.64 20.91 2.87
N PRO A 249 -10.12 20.33 1.78
CA PRO A 249 -9.16 20.99 0.91
C PRO A 249 -9.78 22.07 0.02
N SER A 250 -11.12 22.26 0.07
CA SER A 250 -11.85 23.20 -0.76
C SER A 250 -12.75 24.11 0.06
N SER A 251 -12.69 25.41 -0.20
CA SER A 251 -13.66 26.40 0.30
C SER A 251 -14.15 27.26 -0.88
N PRO A 252 -15.45 27.18 -1.27
CA PRO A 252 -16.47 26.30 -0.70
C PRO A 252 -16.24 24.81 -1.01
N PRO A 253 -16.85 23.87 -0.27
CA PRO A 253 -16.75 22.43 -0.55
C PRO A 253 -17.14 22.06 -1.97
N ARG A 254 -16.48 21.03 -2.52
CA ARG A 254 -16.72 20.50 -3.87
C ARG A 254 -16.92 18.99 -3.80
N GLU A 255 -17.54 18.39 -4.82
CA GLU A 255 -17.60 16.93 -4.91
C GLU A 255 -16.18 16.37 -4.97
N VAL A 256 -15.88 15.38 -4.14
CA VAL A 256 -14.60 14.67 -4.11
C VAL A 256 -14.81 13.21 -4.50
N ARG A 257 -13.85 12.63 -5.23
CA ARG A 257 -13.90 11.25 -5.73
C ARG A 257 -12.62 10.52 -5.41
N TRP A 258 -12.57 9.23 -5.77
CA TRP A 258 -11.36 8.45 -5.70
C TRP A 258 -10.19 9.11 -6.46
N GLY A 259 -9.03 9.21 -5.82
CA GLY A 259 -7.76 9.64 -6.43
C GLY A 259 -6.62 9.59 -5.42
N GLU A 260 -5.38 9.80 -5.88
CA GLU A 260 -4.18 9.79 -5.02
C GLU A 260 -3.69 11.17 -4.59
N GLU A 261 -4.28 12.25 -5.11
CA GLU A 261 -3.95 13.57 -4.57
C GLU A 261 -4.49 13.63 -3.14
N THR A 262 -3.76 14.30 -2.25
CA THR A 262 -4.23 14.55 -0.88
C THR A 262 -5.60 15.26 -0.85
N THR A 263 -5.95 15.96 -1.94
CA THR A 263 -7.24 16.64 -2.12
C THR A 263 -8.32 15.78 -2.77
N ASP A 264 -7.96 14.63 -3.32
CA ASP A 264 -8.89 13.55 -3.67
C ASP A 264 -9.17 12.69 -2.43
N GLU A 265 -9.90 11.59 -2.59
CA GLU A 265 -10.15 10.64 -1.50
C GLU A 265 -9.81 9.19 -1.83
N MET A 266 -9.69 8.37 -0.79
CA MET A 266 -9.58 6.92 -0.90
C MET A 266 -10.43 6.21 0.15
N MET A 267 -10.90 5.02 -0.22
CA MET A 267 -11.45 4.02 0.71
C MET A 267 -10.68 2.73 0.50
N LEU A 268 -9.60 2.56 1.27
CA LEU A 268 -8.69 1.43 1.10
C LEU A 268 -8.42 0.74 2.45
N LEU A 269 -8.51 -0.58 2.44
CA LEU A 269 -7.98 -1.42 3.51
C LEU A 269 -6.90 -2.33 2.91
N VAL A 270 -5.63 -2.07 3.22
CA VAL A 270 -4.53 -2.92 2.78
C VAL A 270 -4.34 -4.05 3.79
N ALA A 271 -4.22 -5.29 3.32
CA ALA A 271 -4.05 -6.45 4.17
C ALA A 271 -2.82 -7.27 3.78
N GLY A 272 -1.94 -7.55 4.75
CA GLY A 272 -0.90 -8.56 4.58
C GLY A 272 -1.49 -9.95 4.82
N VAL A 273 -1.44 -10.82 3.81
CA VAL A 273 -2.12 -12.12 3.85
C VAL A 273 -1.27 -13.26 3.29
N HIS A 274 -1.60 -14.49 3.65
CA HIS A 274 -1.26 -15.68 2.89
C HIS A 274 -2.54 -16.32 2.36
N ILE A 275 -2.61 -16.57 1.06
CA ILE A 275 -3.78 -17.17 0.41
C ILE A 275 -3.56 -18.68 0.29
N HIS A 276 -4.45 -19.47 0.90
CA HIS A 276 -4.41 -20.93 0.84
C HIS A 276 -5.09 -21.42 -0.43
N LEU A 277 -4.33 -21.53 -1.52
CA LEU A 277 -4.86 -22.00 -2.80
C LEU A 277 -5.03 -23.54 -2.80
N PRO A 278 -6.16 -24.06 -3.32
CA PRO A 278 -6.36 -25.51 -3.44
C PRO A 278 -5.27 -26.15 -4.32
N GLY A 279 -4.70 -27.27 -3.86
CA GLY A 279 -3.78 -28.09 -4.65
C GLY A 279 -2.40 -27.48 -4.93
N GLY A 280 -1.97 -26.46 -4.18
CA GLY A 280 -0.63 -25.86 -4.35
C GLY A 280 -0.49 -24.96 -5.59
N ALA A 281 -1.60 -24.62 -6.25
CA ALA A 281 -1.62 -23.62 -7.32
C ALA A 281 -1.15 -22.27 -6.77
N ARG A 282 -0.45 -21.46 -7.58
CA ARG A 282 -0.17 -20.04 -7.29
C ARG A 282 -1.15 -19.18 -8.06
N ARG A 283 -1.54 -18.03 -7.49
CA ARG A 283 -2.42 -17.07 -8.18
C ARG A 283 -1.66 -16.49 -9.37
N ALA A 284 -2.29 -16.47 -10.54
CA ALA A 284 -1.78 -15.78 -11.72
C ALA A 284 -2.22 -14.32 -11.66
N GLY A 285 -1.47 -13.47 -10.94
CA GLY A 285 -1.74 -12.03 -10.80
C GLY A 285 -3.01 -11.71 -10.00
N SER A 286 -2.97 -10.73 -9.12
CA SER A 286 -4.17 -10.21 -8.44
C SER A 286 -4.90 -9.21 -9.34
N LEU A 287 -6.24 -9.25 -9.28
CA LEU A 287 -7.15 -8.23 -9.82
C LEU A 287 -6.91 -6.86 -9.19
#